data_AF-A0A970PV63-F1
#
_entry.id   AF-A0A970PV63-F1
#
_cell.length_a   1.000
_cell.length_b   1.000
_cell.length_c   1.000
_cell.angle_alpha   90.00
_cell.angle_beta   90.00
_cell.angle_gamma   90.00
#
_symmetry.space_group_name_H-M   'P 1'
#
loop_
_entity.id
_entity.type
_entity.pdbx_description
1 polymer ?
#
loop_
_entity_poly.entity_id
_entity_poly.type
_entity_poly.pdbx_seq_one_letter_code
_entity_poly.pdbx_strand_id
1 'polypeptide(L)'
;MFREGREEDEEGAQQPIVTTGSIVWGVLLRSAIIVVVSFTILEITGQRNWWLPFIVWLFAVYPAFRQFTVFQERIKKVEEETLCGSCKHFDASSQLCKIYDEHITKSYIPCEGLDWEPLSYEDKRDG
;
A
#
# COMPACT_ATOMS: atom_id res chain seq x y z
N MET A 1 -3.92 15.35 1.06
CA MET A 1 -2.48 15.33 1.37
C MET A 1 -1.91 13.99 0.94
N PHE A 2 -1.03 13.98 -0.06
CA PHE A 2 -0.39 12.75 -0.54
C PHE A 2 0.72 12.40 0.46
N ARG A 3 0.52 11.33 1.24
CA ARG A 3 1.62 10.69 1.97
C ARG A 3 2.40 9.87 0.96
N GLU A 4 3.25 10.52 0.20
CA GLU A 4 4.38 9.85 -0.40
C GLU A 4 5.27 9.47 0.78
N GLY A 5 5.26 8.19 1.15
CA GLY A 5 6.18 7.70 2.17
C GLY A 5 7.58 7.97 1.66
N ARG A 6 8.22 9.00 2.22
CA ARG A 6 9.57 9.41 1.86
C ARG A 6 10.48 8.22 2.15
N GLU A 7 11.43 7.98 1.26
CA GLU A 7 12.51 7.02 1.52
C GLU A 7 13.17 7.41 2.84
N GLU A 8 13.20 6.43 3.74
CA GLU A 8 14.06 6.41 4.93
C GLU A 8 13.97 7.71 5.74
N ASP A 9 13.03 7.77 6.68
CA ASP A 9 13.24 8.67 7.83
C ASP A 9 14.57 8.25 8.47
N GLU A 10 15.61 9.06 8.25
CA GLU A 10 16.95 8.98 8.86
C GLU A 10 16.92 9.04 10.41
N GLU A 11 15.73 8.99 11.02
CA GLU A 11 15.52 8.98 12.46
C GLU A 11 14.48 7.93 12.85
N GLY A 12 14.90 6.66 12.89
CA GLY A 12 14.39 5.67 13.87
C GLY A 12 12.88 5.37 13.92
N ALA A 13 12.06 5.83 12.98
CA ALA A 13 10.65 5.50 12.92
C ALA A 13 10.45 4.12 12.27
N GLN A 14 10.47 3.08 13.10
CA GLN A 14 10.41 1.65 12.74
C GLN A 14 9.08 1.17 12.11
N GLN A 15 8.28 2.04 11.49
CA GLN A 15 6.92 1.72 11.03
C GLN A 15 6.73 2.19 9.57
N PRO A 16 6.67 1.29 8.57
CA PRO A 16 6.28 1.66 7.22
C PRO A 16 4.84 2.19 7.24
N ILE A 17 4.70 3.49 7.10
CA ILE A 17 3.44 4.26 7.13
C ILE A 17 2.45 3.96 5.98
N VAL A 18 2.80 3.05 5.05
CA VAL A 18 2.01 2.76 3.85
C VAL A 18 1.78 1.25 3.72
N THR A 19 0.58 0.80 4.09
CA THR A 19 0.11 -0.58 3.86
C THR A 19 -0.88 -0.58 2.68
N THR A 20 -1.11 -1.74 2.07
CA THR A 20 -2.12 -1.85 1.00
C THR A 20 -3.49 -1.36 1.48
N GLY A 21 -3.84 -1.62 2.75
CA GLY A 21 -5.07 -1.13 3.37
C GLY A 21 -5.17 0.41 3.45
N SER A 22 -4.07 1.09 3.78
CA SER A 22 -4.07 2.56 3.85
C SER A 22 -4.17 3.21 2.46
N ILE A 23 -3.60 2.57 1.44
CA ILE A 23 -3.75 2.98 0.04
C ILE A 23 -5.22 2.86 -0.37
N VAL A 24 -5.84 1.69 -0.15
CA VAL A 24 -7.24 1.42 -0.52
C VAL A 24 -8.19 2.39 0.21
N TRP A 25 -8.00 2.61 1.51
CA TRP A 25 -8.77 3.58 2.28
C TRP A 25 -8.68 4.99 1.69
N GLY A 26 -7.47 5.40 1.32
CA GLY A 26 -7.22 6.68 0.68
C GLY A 26 -7.97 6.84 -0.65
N VAL A 27 -8.09 5.78 -1.45
CA VAL A 27 -8.87 5.78 -2.70
C VAL A 27 -10.36 5.88 -2.42
N LEU A 28 -10.86 5.07 -1.49
CA LEU A 28 -12.28 5.05 -1.12
C LEU A 28 -12.73 6.43 -0.65
N LEU A 29 -11.98 7.06 0.27
CA LEU A 29 -12.30 8.40 0.76
C LEU A 29 -12.32 9.45 -0.36
N ARG A 30 -11.31 9.46 -1.25
CA ARG A 30 -11.25 10.39 -2.38
C ARG A 30 -12.40 10.17 -3.37
N SER A 31 -12.73 8.90 -3.64
CA SER A 31 -13.84 8.55 -4.52
C SER A 31 -15.19 9.00 -3.93
N ALA A 32 -15.42 8.81 -2.63
CA ALA A 32 -16.62 9.28 -1.95
C ALA A 32 -16.78 10.81 -2.05
N ILE A 33 -15.71 11.56 -1.81
CA ILE A 33 -15.71 13.03 -1.96
C ILE A 33 -16.05 13.42 -3.40
N ILE A 34 -15.44 12.77 -4.40
CA ILE A 34 -15.71 13.06 -5.82
C ILE A 34 -17.17 12.80 -6.17
N VAL A 35 -17.77 11.71 -5.69
CA VAL A 35 -19.19 11.39 -5.94
C VAL A 35 -20.10 12.47 -5.35
N VAL A 36 -19.88 12.87 -4.10
CA VAL A 36 -20.67 13.91 -3.43
C VAL A 36 -20.56 15.26 -4.14
N VAL A 37 -19.34 15.67 -4.50
CA VAL A 37 -19.09 16.92 -5.23
C VAL A 37 -19.74 16.86 -6.62
N SER A 38 -19.63 15.73 -7.30
CA SER A 38 -20.21 15.53 -8.63
C SER A 38 -21.73 15.64 -8.62
N PHE A 39 -22.38 15.04 -7.61
CA PHE A 39 -23.84 15.12 -7.46
C PHE A 39 -24.30 16.57 -7.24
N THR A 40 -23.60 17.30 -6.36
CA THR A 40 -23.87 18.72 -6.09
C THR A 40 -23.73 19.59 -7.33
N ILE A 41 -22.67 19.37 -8.13
CA ILE A 41 -22.44 20.11 -9.38
C ILE A 41 -23.54 19.83 -10.42
N LEU A 42 -23.95 18.56 -10.57
CA LEU A 42 -25.01 18.17 -11.51
C LEU A 42 -26.35 18.83 -11.15
N GLU A 43 -26.68 18.91 -9.87
CA GLU A 43 -27.90 19.55 -9.39
C GLU A 43 -27.91 21.06 -9.67
N ILE A 44 -26.78 21.75 -9.44
CA ILE A 44 -26.68 23.21 -9.64
C ILE A 44 -26.67 23.58 -11.13
N THR A 45 -25.94 22.83 -11.95
CA THR A 45 -25.68 23.22 -13.34
C THR A 45 -26.71 22.68 -14.34
N GLY A 46 -27.57 21.75 -13.93
CA GLY A 46 -28.52 21.08 -14.82
C GLY A 46 -27.85 20.37 -16.00
N GLN A 47 -26.54 20.09 -15.90
CA GLN A 47 -25.71 19.60 -16.98
C GLN A 47 -26.07 18.16 -17.35
N ARG A 48 -26.34 17.92 -18.63
CA ARG A 48 -26.58 16.57 -19.19
C ARG A 48 -25.30 15.77 -19.43
N ASN A 49 -24.15 16.31 -19.05
CA ASN A 49 -22.85 15.68 -19.24
C ASN A 49 -22.51 14.75 -18.07
N TRP A 50 -23.20 13.61 -18.01
CA TRP A 50 -23.01 12.52 -17.03
C TRP A 50 -21.58 11.92 -16.97
N TRP A 51 -20.78 12.12 -18.02
CA TRP A 51 -19.40 11.64 -18.17
C TRP A 51 -18.30 12.50 -17.49
N LEU A 52 -18.53 13.78 -17.21
CA LEU A 52 -17.56 14.66 -16.52
C LEU A 52 -17.04 14.10 -15.18
N PRO A 53 -17.88 13.54 -14.28
CA PRO A 53 -17.39 12.97 -13.03
C PRO A 53 -16.42 11.80 -13.23
N PHE A 54 -16.55 11.03 -14.31
CA PHE A 54 -15.61 9.94 -14.61
C PHE A 54 -14.21 10.46 -14.91
N ILE A 55 -14.09 11.59 -15.62
CA ILE A 55 -12.79 12.20 -15.93
C ILE A 55 -12.12 12.71 -14.65
N VAL A 56 -12.89 13.35 -13.76
CA VAL A 56 -12.39 13.83 -12.46
C VAL A 56 -11.98 12.65 -11.57
N TRP A 57 -12.69 11.53 -11.65
CA TRP A 57 -12.35 10.33 -10.90
C TRP A 57 -10.99 9.74 -11.33
N LEU A 58 -10.63 9.80 -12.61
CA LEU A 58 -9.30 9.35 -13.10
C LEU A 58 -8.16 10.13 -12.43
N PHE A 59 -8.35 11.41 -12.13
CA PHE A 59 -7.36 12.20 -11.39
C PHE A 59 -7.18 11.75 -9.94
N ALA A 60 -8.19 11.12 -9.32
CA ALA A 60 -8.05 10.51 -8.00
C ALA A 60 -7.41 9.12 -8.03
N VAL A 61 -7.60 8.36 -9.10
CA VAL A 61 -7.02 7.02 -9.26
C VAL A 61 -5.55 7.07 -9.62
N TYR A 62 -5.14 8.02 -10.46
CA TYR A 62 -3.75 8.17 -10.89
C TYR A 62 -2.72 8.17 -9.73
N PRO A 63 -2.86 9.00 -8.68
CA PRO A 63 -1.91 9.00 -7.58
C PRO A 63 -1.93 7.70 -6.76
N ALA A 64 -3.07 7.02 -6.69
CA ALA A 64 -3.17 5.73 -6.00
C ALA A 64 -2.40 4.64 -6.75
N PHE A 65 -2.50 4.64 -8.09
CA PHE A 65 -1.72 3.74 -8.93
C PHE A 65 -0.22 3.98 -8.74
N ARG A 66 0.21 5.24 -8.74
CA ARG A 66 1.61 5.61 -8.42
C ARG A 66 2.05 5.10 -7.05
N GLN A 67 1.26 5.33 -5.99
CA GLN A 67 1.57 4.83 -4.64
C GLN A 67 1.69 3.31 -4.58
N PHE A 68 0.79 2.59 -5.25
CA PHE A 68 0.84 1.13 -5.32
C PHE A 68 2.11 0.62 -6.03
N THR A 69 2.50 1.25 -7.14
CA THR A 69 3.74 0.85 -7.86
C THR A 69 4.99 1.04 -6.99
N VAL A 70 5.08 2.15 -6.25
CA VAL A 70 6.21 2.42 -5.35
C VAL A 70 6.23 1.44 -4.18
N PHE A 71 5.06 1.11 -3.61
CA PHE A 71 4.95 0.12 -2.54
C PHE A 71 5.43 -1.26 -3.02
N GLN A 72 4.97 -1.70 -4.19
CA GLN A 72 5.40 -2.98 -4.78
C GLN A 72 6.91 -3.03 -5.03
N GLU A 73 7.51 -1.94 -5.48
CA GLU A 73 8.96 -1.86 -5.67
C GLU A 73 9.72 -1.96 -4.34
N ARG A 74 9.23 -1.32 -3.27
CA ARG A 74 9.82 -1.44 -1.93
C ARG A 74 9.72 -2.86 -1.39
N ILE A 75 8.57 -3.52 -1.53
CA ILE A 75 8.38 -4.90 -1.07
C ILE A 75 9.35 -5.84 -1.78
N LYS A 76 9.52 -5.69 -3.10
CA LYS A 76 10.51 -6.49 -3.85
C LYS A 76 11.93 -6.28 -3.34
N LYS A 77 12.33 -5.04 -3.03
CA LYS A 77 13.65 -4.77 -2.44
C LYS A 77 13.82 -5.45 -1.08
N VAL A 78 12.79 -5.43 -0.22
CA VAL A 78 12.84 -6.13 1.07
C VAL A 78 12.90 -7.66 0.88
N GLU A 79 12.17 -8.20 -0.09
CA GLU A 79 12.19 -9.63 -0.42
C GLU A 79 13.56 -10.11 -0.94
N GLU A 80 14.21 -9.31 -1.78
CA GLU A 80 15.51 -9.63 -2.37
C GLU A 80 16.69 -9.37 -1.42
N GLU A 81 16.63 -8.31 -0.61
CA GLU A 81 17.78 -7.86 0.20
C GLU A 81 17.76 -8.37 1.64
N THR A 82 16.63 -8.91 2.14
CA THR A 82 16.52 -9.39 3.53
C THR A 82 16.17 -10.88 3.62
N LEU A 83 16.76 -11.57 4.61
CA LEU A 83 16.41 -12.97 4.88
C LEU A 83 14.92 -13.10 5.25
N CYS A 84 14.40 -12.17 6.05
CA CYS A 84 13.00 -12.19 6.49
C CYS A 84 12.00 -12.07 5.34
N GLY A 85 12.33 -11.35 4.27
CA GLY A 85 11.46 -11.23 3.09
C GLY A 85 11.22 -12.54 2.35
N SER A 86 12.15 -13.50 2.45
CA SER A 86 12.01 -14.86 1.87
C SER A 86 11.33 -15.87 2.81
N CYS A 87 10.91 -15.43 4.00
CA CYS A 87 10.33 -16.29 5.02
C CYS A 87 8.86 -16.63 4.72
N LYS A 88 8.42 -17.84 5.10
CA LYS A 88 7.01 -18.26 5.06
C LYS A 88 6.07 -17.32 5.81
N HIS A 89 6.56 -16.69 6.88
CA HIS A 89 5.76 -15.85 7.79
C HIS A 89 5.67 -14.39 7.35
N PHE A 90 6.29 -14.03 6.22
CA PHE A 90 6.23 -12.68 5.68
C PHE A 90 4.88 -12.42 4.99
N ASP A 91 4.26 -11.26 5.28
CA ASP A 91 3.11 -10.77 4.55
C ASP A 91 3.49 -9.55 3.69
N ALA A 92 3.55 -9.76 2.37
CA ALA A 92 3.86 -8.74 1.39
C ALA A 92 2.80 -7.61 1.31
N SER A 93 1.55 -7.87 1.68
CA SER A 93 0.47 -6.89 1.57
C SER A 93 0.56 -5.78 2.63
N SER A 94 1.15 -6.11 3.76
CA SER A 94 1.21 -5.30 4.97
C SER A 94 2.65 -5.05 5.46
N GLN A 95 3.64 -5.68 4.81
CA GLN A 95 5.07 -5.57 5.16
C GLN A 95 5.34 -5.99 6.62
N LEU A 96 4.66 -7.04 7.10
CA LEU A 96 4.72 -7.50 8.49
C LEU A 96 5.17 -8.95 8.60
N CYS A 97 5.83 -9.27 9.71
CA CYS A 97 6.12 -10.65 10.12
C CYS A 97 4.96 -11.19 10.97
N LYS A 98 4.25 -12.23 10.49
CA LYS A 98 3.02 -12.72 11.14
C LYS A 98 3.22 -13.25 12.57
N ILE A 99 4.44 -13.69 12.90
CA ILE A 99 4.77 -14.25 14.22
C ILE A 99 4.92 -13.13 15.26
N TYR A 100 5.68 -12.09 14.91
CA TYR A 100 6.01 -11.01 15.86
C TYR A 100 5.06 -9.82 15.75
N ASP A 101 4.23 -9.78 14.70
CA ASP A 101 3.36 -8.65 14.37
C ASP A 101 4.14 -7.33 14.21
N GLU A 102 5.38 -7.45 13.76
CA GLU A 102 6.31 -6.34 13.57
C GLU A 102 6.58 -6.09 12.09
N HIS A 103 6.75 -4.83 11.73
CA HIS A 103 7.05 -4.44 10.37
C HIS A 103 8.53 -4.64 10.04
N ILE A 104 8.79 -5.18 8.85
CA ILE A 104 10.16 -5.47 8.40
C ILE A 104 10.68 -4.30 7.58
N THR A 105 11.92 -3.91 7.81
CA THR A 105 12.63 -2.93 6.99
C THR A 105 13.99 -3.48 6.57
N LYS A 106 14.68 -2.78 5.66
CA LYS A 106 16.05 -3.17 5.25
C LYS A 106 17.02 -3.20 6.44
N SER A 107 16.82 -2.34 7.43
CA SER A 107 17.68 -2.19 8.60
C SER A 107 17.18 -2.93 9.84
N TYR A 108 15.95 -3.45 9.83
CA TYR A 108 15.33 -4.09 10.99
C TYR A 108 14.69 -5.43 10.62
N ILE A 109 15.19 -6.49 11.26
CA ILE A 109 14.73 -7.87 11.11
C ILE A 109 14.25 -8.37 12.49
N PRO A 110 12.93 -8.57 12.70
CA PRO A 110 12.34 -8.85 14.02
C PRO A 110 12.92 -10.05 14.78
N CYS A 111 13.27 -11.13 14.07
CA CYS A 111 13.79 -12.36 14.66
C CYS A 111 15.30 -12.54 14.52
N GLU A 112 16.01 -11.52 13.99
CA GLU A 112 17.42 -11.61 13.56
C GLU A 112 17.74 -12.82 12.65
N GLY A 113 16.72 -13.47 12.09
CA GLY A 113 16.84 -14.70 11.29
C GLY A 113 16.82 -16.02 12.09
N LEU A 114 16.59 -16.01 13.40
CA LEU A 114 16.56 -17.23 14.23
C LEU A 114 15.36 -18.13 13.92
N ASP A 115 14.18 -17.53 13.78
CA ASP A 115 12.92 -18.23 13.50
C ASP A 115 12.55 -18.15 12.00
N TRP A 116 13.57 -18.07 11.14
CA TRP A 116 13.39 -18.05 9.70
C TRP A 116 13.07 -19.43 9.15
N GLU A 117 12.02 -19.52 8.34
CA GLU A 117 11.61 -20.76 7.68
C GLU A 117 11.48 -20.56 6.16
N PRO A 118 12.04 -21.47 5.34
CA PRO A 118 11.94 -21.36 3.90
C PRO A 118 10.51 -21.60 3.40
N LEU A 119 10.12 -20.89 2.36
CA LEU A 119 8.88 -21.15 1.62
C LEU A 119 8.91 -22.56 1.01
N SER A 120 7.98 -23.41 1.44
CA SER A 120 7.79 -24.73 0.84
C SER A 120 7.04 -24.62 -0.50
N TYR A 121 7.10 -25.67 -1.33
CA TYR A 121 6.30 -25.72 -2.58
C TYR A 121 4.79 -25.69 -2.31
N GLU A 122 4.35 -26.12 -1.12
CA GLU A 122 2.95 -26.10 -0.72
C GLU A 122 2.49 -24.68 -0.38
N ASP A 123 3.34 -23.88 0.28
CA ASP A 123 3.02 -22.49 0.62
C ASP A 123 2.84 -21.59 -0.63
N LYS A 124 3.51 -21.91 -1.75
CA LYS A 124 3.30 -21.21 -3.02
C LYS A 124 1.94 -21.47 -3.68
N ARG A 125 1.20 -22.50 -3.26
CA ARG A 125 -0.13 -22.81 -3.80
C ARG A 125 -1.27 -22.09 -3.07
N ASP A 126 -1.02 -21.61 -1.85
CA ASP A 126 -2.03 -21.06 -0.95
C ASP A 126 -1.91 -19.54 -0.70
N GLY A 127 -0.89 -18.88 -1.29
CA GLY A 127 -0.69 -17.43 -1.26
C GLY A 127 -1.04 -16.74 -2.57
#